data_AF-A0A0Q5NVE8-F1
#
_entry.id   AF-A0A0Q5NVE8-F1
#
_cell.length_a   1.000
_cell.length_b   1.000
_cell.length_c   1.000
_cell.angle_alpha   90.00
_cell.angle_beta   90.00
_cell.angle_gamma   90.00
#
_symmetry.space_group_name_H-M   'P 1'
#
loop_
_entity.id
_entity.type
_entity.pdbx_description
1 polymer ?
#
loop_
_entity_poly.entity_id
_entity_poly.type
_entity_poly.pdbx_seq_one_letter_code
_entity_poly.pdbx_strand_id
1 'polypeptide(L)'
;MQAKWFLKNLDARLASIGNQRKIDDLPAVVDLEWDHRVNKKGQQVPCADGKIHNDCWQIVAPNEIIARLTAWATVVEAETGKKPVIYTAKSWVRERIKDENKFSKIGTAKIWIADYVPHDKNGRDTLLTVKPRVPQGTVASLWQFSDRAQFSNKAKPQRVDANLFKGTVDDFKVAFQLPK
;
A
#
# COMPACT_ATOMS: atom_id res chain seq x y z
N MET A 1 15.97 -6.96 6.29
CA MET A 1 15.70 -8.32 5.78
C MET A 1 14.60 -8.32 4.71
N GLN A 2 13.41 -7.76 4.99
CA GLN A 2 12.29 -7.73 4.03
C GLN A 2 12.58 -6.99 2.72
N ALA A 3 13.24 -5.83 2.74
CA ALA A 3 13.58 -5.09 1.51
C ALA A 3 14.45 -5.91 0.54
N LYS A 4 15.53 -6.52 1.06
CA LYS A 4 16.41 -7.41 0.27
C LYS A 4 15.66 -8.64 -0.25
N TRP A 5 14.78 -9.21 0.58
CA TRP A 5 13.93 -10.33 0.15
C TRP A 5 12.98 -9.91 -0.98
N PHE A 6 12.31 -8.76 -0.85
CA PHE A 6 11.43 -8.21 -1.88
C PHE A 6 12.17 -8.03 -3.21
N LEU A 7 13.31 -7.34 -3.20
CA LEU A 7 14.11 -7.07 -4.41
C LEU A 7 14.57 -8.37 -5.08
N LYS A 8 15.10 -9.32 -4.30
CA LYS A 8 15.53 -10.63 -4.81
C LYS A 8 14.38 -11.39 -5.48
N ASN A 9 13.20 -11.41 -4.86
CA ASN A 9 12.06 -12.15 -5.40
C ASN A 9 11.43 -11.43 -6.59
N LEU A 10 11.41 -10.10 -6.61
CA LEU A 10 10.98 -9.32 -7.77
C LEU A 10 11.85 -9.64 -8.99
N ASP A 11 13.17 -9.57 -8.83
CA ASP A 11 14.12 -9.82 -9.92
C ASP A 11 14.04 -11.26 -10.41
N ALA A 12 13.98 -12.23 -9.48
CA ALA A 12 13.80 -13.64 -9.83
C ALA A 12 12.48 -13.89 -10.58
N ARG A 13 11.39 -13.22 -10.18
CA ARG A 13 10.09 -13.36 -10.83
C ARG A 13 10.11 -12.79 -12.24
N LEU A 14 10.68 -11.60 -12.43
CA LEU A 14 10.83 -10.99 -13.76
C LEU A 14 11.70 -11.86 -14.67
N ALA A 15 12.83 -12.36 -14.17
CA ALA A 15 13.71 -13.25 -14.92
C ALA A 15 13.00 -14.55 -15.34
N SER A 16 12.14 -15.12 -14.49
CA SER A 16 11.38 -16.34 -14.78
C SER A 16 10.44 -16.23 -15.99
N ILE A 17 10.10 -15.00 -16.39
CA ILE A 17 9.27 -14.69 -17.57
C ILE A 17 10.08 -14.00 -18.68
N GLY A 18 11.42 -14.07 -18.62
CA GLY A 18 12.30 -13.47 -19.63
C GLY A 18 12.36 -11.94 -19.60
N ASN A 19 12.09 -11.33 -18.44
CA ASN A 19 12.02 -9.88 -18.28
C ASN A 19 12.97 -9.40 -17.16
N GLN A 20 13.17 -8.09 -17.07
CA GLN A 20 13.95 -7.43 -16.01
C GLN A 20 13.29 -6.11 -15.62
N ARG A 21 13.74 -5.50 -14.52
CA ARG A 21 13.26 -4.16 -14.13
C ARG A 21 13.56 -3.16 -15.24
N LYS A 22 12.59 -2.31 -15.54
CA LYS A 22 12.70 -1.25 -16.54
C LYS A 22 12.50 0.11 -15.91
N ILE A 23 13.00 1.12 -16.61
CA ILE A 23 12.86 2.51 -16.17
C ILE A 23 11.40 3.00 -16.21
N ASP A 24 10.53 2.36 -16.99
CA ASP A 24 9.09 2.63 -17.08
C ASP A 24 8.23 1.80 -16.11
N ASP A 25 8.83 0.91 -15.30
CA ASP A 25 8.10 0.21 -14.23
C ASP A 25 7.70 1.19 -13.12
N LEU A 26 6.56 0.96 -12.46
CA LEU A 26 6.17 1.74 -11.28
C LEU A 26 7.15 1.53 -10.12
N PRO A 27 7.32 2.53 -9.22
CA PRO A 27 8.09 2.33 -8.00
C PRO A 27 7.53 1.19 -7.16
N ALA A 28 8.41 0.53 -6.42
CA ALA A 28 8.03 -0.52 -5.48
C ALA A 28 7.04 0.00 -4.43
N VAL A 29 6.10 -0.86 -4.05
CA VAL A 29 5.08 -0.57 -3.03
C VAL A 29 5.33 -1.44 -1.82
N VAL A 30 5.26 -0.84 -0.63
CA VAL A 30 5.09 -1.59 0.62
C VAL A 30 3.63 -1.47 1.06
N ASP A 31 3.01 -2.63 1.28
CA ASP A 31 1.69 -2.75 1.85
C ASP A 31 1.80 -2.69 3.38
N LEU A 32 1.31 -1.60 3.97
CA LEU A 32 1.32 -1.35 5.40
C LEU A 32 -0.12 -1.31 5.94
N GLU A 33 -0.62 -2.50 6.21
CA GLU A 33 -1.99 -2.74 6.70
C GLU A 33 -2.04 -3.75 7.86
N TRP A 34 -3.24 -4.13 8.29
CA TRP A 34 -3.44 -5.07 9.39
C TRP A 34 -2.82 -6.44 9.09
N ASP A 35 -2.03 -6.98 10.03
CA ASP A 35 -1.41 -8.30 9.89
C ASP A 35 -2.33 -9.38 10.50
N HIS A 36 -3.37 -9.74 9.73
CA HIS A 36 -4.33 -10.79 10.08
C HIS A 36 -3.77 -12.17 9.67
N ARG A 37 -3.07 -12.84 10.57
CA ARG A 37 -2.45 -14.14 10.24
C ARG A 37 -3.43 -15.29 10.36
N VAL A 38 -3.63 -16.00 9.26
CA VAL A 38 -4.40 -17.25 9.21
C VAL A 38 -3.61 -18.36 8.52
N ASN A 39 -3.86 -19.61 8.91
CA ASN A 39 -3.34 -20.78 8.20
C ASN A 39 -4.17 -21.08 6.94
N LYS A 40 -3.78 -22.11 6.18
CA LYS A 40 -4.49 -22.57 4.97
C LYS A 40 -5.96 -22.98 5.20
N LYS A 41 -6.35 -23.24 6.46
CA LYS A 41 -7.73 -23.57 6.86
C LYS A 41 -8.52 -22.34 7.34
N GLY A 42 -7.93 -21.14 7.25
CA GLY A 42 -8.55 -19.90 7.73
C GLY A 42 -8.53 -19.72 9.24
N GLN A 43 -7.79 -20.55 9.98
CA GLN A 43 -7.70 -20.44 11.44
C GLN A 43 -6.60 -19.44 11.81
N GLN A 44 -6.86 -18.58 12.80
CA GLN A 44 -5.88 -17.64 13.31
C GLN A 44 -4.59 -18.37 13.75
N VAL A 45 -3.44 -17.78 13.44
CA VAL A 45 -2.13 -18.31 13.86
C VAL A 45 -1.38 -17.29 14.72
N PRO A 46 -0.47 -17.74 15.60
CA PRO A 46 0.22 -16.84 16.51
C PRO A 46 1.09 -15.78 15.82
N CYS A 47 1.17 -14.61 16.45
CA CYS A 47 2.12 -13.56 16.13
C CYS A 47 3.52 -13.91 16.66
N ALA A 48 4.47 -12.97 16.54
CA ALA A 48 5.86 -13.20 16.94
C ALA A 48 6.05 -13.46 18.45
N ASP A 49 5.08 -13.09 19.28
CA ASP A 49 5.07 -13.33 20.72
C ASP A 49 4.46 -14.71 21.10
N GLY A 50 4.09 -15.52 20.11
CA GLY A 50 3.48 -16.84 20.34
C GLY A 50 2.00 -16.81 20.72
N LYS A 51 1.33 -15.65 20.67
CA LYS A 51 -0.10 -15.51 20.99
C LYS A 51 -0.93 -15.16 19.75
N ILE A 52 -2.22 -15.48 19.81
CA ILE A 52 -3.18 -15.06 18.79
C ILE A 52 -3.56 -13.60 19.04
N HIS A 53 -3.38 -12.76 18.03
CA HIS A 53 -3.88 -11.38 18.01
C HIS A 53 -4.74 -11.18 16.77
N ASN A 54 -5.67 -10.24 16.83
CA ASN A 54 -6.44 -9.86 15.65
C ASN A 54 -5.56 -9.15 14.62
N ASP A 55 -4.48 -8.49 15.05
CA ASP A 55 -3.50 -7.83 14.18
C ASP A 55 -2.12 -7.88 14.84
N CYS A 56 -1.15 -8.53 14.20
CA CYS A 56 0.19 -8.69 14.77
C CYS A 56 1.00 -7.39 14.86
N TRP A 57 0.54 -6.27 14.30
CA TRP A 57 1.14 -4.97 14.57
C TRP A 57 0.84 -4.45 15.98
N GLN A 58 -0.15 -5.01 16.69
CA GLN A 58 -0.49 -4.61 18.06
C GLN A 58 0.65 -4.83 19.07
N ILE A 59 1.53 -5.80 18.79
CA ILE A 59 2.68 -6.12 19.64
C ILE A 59 3.94 -5.32 19.28
N VAL A 60 3.90 -4.47 18.25
CA VAL A 60 5.04 -3.66 17.80
C VAL A 60 4.82 -2.22 18.23
N ALA A 61 5.84 -1.60 18.85
CA ALA A 61 5.73 -0.21 19.26
C ALA A 61 5.61 0.73 18.03
N PRO A 62 4.80 1.80 18.07
CA PRO A 62 4.61 2.71 16.93
C PRO A 62 5.92 3.23 16.32
N ASN A 63 6.89 3.59 17.17
CA ASN A 63 8.20 4.08 16.74
C ASN A 63 9.02 3.01 16.00
N GLU A 64 8.86 1.75 16.41
CA GLU A 64 9.54 0.63 15.79
C GLU A 64 8.91 0.32 14.41
N ILE A 65 7.59 0.43 14.27
CA ILE A 65 6.92 0.32 12.97
C ILE A 65 7.48 1.35 11.99
N ILE A 66 7.57 2.62 12.41
CA ILE A 66 8.14 3.71 11.61
C ILE A 66 9.60 3.44 11.24
N ALA A 67 10.40 2.97 12.19
CA ALA A 67 11.80 2.64 11.95
C ALA A 67 11.96 1.52 10.92
N ARG A 68 11.15 0.46 11.02
CA ARG A 68 11.13 -0.66 10.06
C ARG A 68 10.74 -0.19 8.66
N LEU A 69 9.71 0.64 8.56
CA LEU A 69 9.23 1.19 7.29
C LEU A 69 10.27 2.09 6.63
N THR A 70 10.87 2.99 7.41
CA THR A 70 11.94 3.89 6.95
C THR A 70 13.14 3.09 6.44
N ALA A 71 13.58 2.09 7.21
CA ALA A 71 14.68 1.22 6.80
C ALA A 71 14.38 0.43 5.52
N TRP A 72 13.13 -0.03 5.34
CA TRP A 72 12.71 -0.68 4.11
C TRP A 72 12.77 0.30 2.92
N ALA A 73 12.18 1.48 3.07
CA ALA A 73 12.11 2.49 2.02
C ALA A 73 13.51 2.94 1.57
N THR A 74 14.43 3.19 2.51
CA THR A 74 15.81 3.57 2.20
C THR A 74 16.54 2.51 1.37
N VAL A 75 16.42 1.24 1.72
CA VAL A 75 17.08 0.16 0.97
C VAL A 75 16.47 0.03 -0.43
N VAL A 76 15.15 0.11 -0.55
CA VAL A 76 14.50 -0.03 -1.86
C VAL A 76 14.78 1.17 -2.77
N GLU A 77 14.80 2.39 -2.23
CA GLU A 77 15.18 3.59 -3.01
C GLU A 77 16.61 3.50 -3.50
N ALA A 78 17.55 3.08 -2.64
CA ALA A 78 18.96 2.93 -3.02
C ALA A 78 19.17 1.91 -4.16
N GLU A 79 18.42 0.81 -4.16
CA GLU A 79 18.58 -0.30 -5.11
C GLU A 79 17.79 -0.12 -6.42
N THR A 80 16.71 0.66 -6.39
CA THR A 80 15.84 0.87 -7.56
C THR A 80 15.99 2.25 -8.19
N GLY A 81 16.60 3.21 -7.47
CA GLY A 81 16.66 4.61 -7.87
C GLY A 81 15.30 5.31 -7.81
N LYS A 82 14.24 4.65 -7.32
CA LYS A 82 12.89 5.19 -7.25
C LYS A 82 12.37 5.29 -5.83
N LYS A 83 11.68 6.39 -5.53
CA LYS A 83 11.02 6.60 -4.24
C LYS A 83 9.88 5.61 -4.06
N PRO A 84 9.93 4.72 -3.05
CA PRO A 84 8.87 3.73 -2.87
C PRO A 84 7.52 4.37 -2.48
N VAL A 85 6.46 3.63 -2.74
CA VAL A 85 5.09 3.99 -2.36
C VAL A 85 4.71 3.23 -1.09
N ILE A 86 4.08 3.92 -0.15
CA ILE A 86 3.47 3.29 1.03
C ILE A 86 1.98 3.18 0.76
N TYR A 87 1.49 1.95 0.62
CA TYR A 87 0.06 1.67 0.66
C TYR A 87 -0.39 1.52 2.12
N THR A 88 -1.49 2.18 2.50
CA THR A 88 -2.06 2.06 3.86
C THR A 88 -3.50 2.55 3.92
N ALA A 89 -4.14 2.42 5.09
CA ALA A 89 -5.42 3.03 5.43
C ALA A 89 -5.27 4.05 6.56
N LYS A 90 -6.03 5.15 6.53
CA LYS A 90 -5.97 6.18 7.60
C LYS A 90 -6.32 5.60 8.98
N SER A 91 -7.31 4.71 9.05
CA SER A 91 -7.69 4.04 10.31
C SER A 91 -6.53 3.20 10.85
N TRP A 92 -5.83 2.45 10.00
CA TRP A 92 -4.67 1.68 10.43
C TRP A 92 -3.58 2.58 11.02
N VAL A 93 -3.27 3.72 10.38
CA VAL A 93 -2.29 4.68 10.91
C VAL A 93 -2.71 5.20 12.29
N ARG A 94 -4.00 5.54 12.48
CA ARG A 94 -4.52 5.96 13.79
C ARG A 94 -4.39 4.86 14.85
N GLU A 95 -4.70 3.63 14.49
CA GLU A 95 -4.70 2.50 15.41
C GLU A 95 -3.28 2.04 15.80
N ARG A 96 -2.34 2.05 14.86
CA ARG A 96 -1.00 1.47 15.04
C ARG A 96 0.11 2.48 15.22
N ILE A 97 0.06 3.60 14.51
CA ILE A 97 1.06 4.66 14.66
C ILE A 97 0.66 5.62 15.78
N LYS A 98 -0.64 5.85 15.99
CA LYS A 98 -1.22 6.72 17.03
C LYS A 98 -0.82 8.21 16.91
N ASP A 99 -0.01 8.55 15.92
CA ASP A 99 0.47 9.90 15.63
C ASP A 99 0.58 10.09 14.10
N GLU A 100 -0.47 10.64 13.50
CA GLU A 100 -0.52 10.93 12.06
C GLU A 100 0.54 11.95 11.63
N ASN A 101 0.89 12.91 12.50
CA ASN A 101 1.94 13.91 12.20
C ASN A 101 3.33 13.28 12.18
N LYS A 102 3.54 12.22 12.97
CA LYS A 102 4.77 11.45 12.90
C LYS A 102 4.81 10.59 11.63
N PHE A 103 3.69 10.00 11.24
CA PHE A 103 3.58 9.25 9.99
C PHE A 103 3.87 10.12 8.76
N SER A 104 3.41 11.37 8.72
CA SER A 104 3.70 12.28 7.60
C SER A 104 5.17 12.69 7.47
N LYS A 105 5.97 12.49 8.52
CA LYS A 105 7.42 12.72 8.51
C LYS A 105 8.23 11.53 8.00
N ILE A 106 7.59 10.41 7.66
CA ILE A 106 8.23 9.29 6.97
C ILE A 106 8.52 9.79 5.55
N GLY A 107 9.71 10.36 5.40
CA GLY A 107 10.10 11.19 4.26
C GLY A 107 9.87 10.54 2.90
N THR A 108 9.65 11.42 1.91
CA THR A 108 9.63 11.22 0.44
C THR A 108 8.78 10.11 -0.16
N ALA A 109 8.23 9.19 0.62
CA ALA A 109 7.38 8.13 0.14
C ALA A 109 6.06 8.71 -0.37
N LYS A 110 5.66 8.30 -1.57
CA LYS A 110 4.33 8.61 -2.08
C LYS A 110 3.32 7.77 -1.31
N ILE A 111 2.18 8.35 -0.94
CA ILE A 111 1.12 7.61 -0.26
C ILE A 111 0.12 7.09 -1.30
N TRP A 112 -0.16 5.79 -1.22
CA TRP A 112 -1.31 5.15 -1.84
C TRP A 112 -2.31 4.83 -0.73
N ILE A 113 -3.43 5.56 -0.70
CA ILE A 113 -4.41 5.44 0.39
C ILE A 113 -5.54 4.50 0.00
N ALA A 114 -5.86 3.54 0.86
CA ALA A 114 -7.12 2.83 0.82
C ALA A 114 -8.19 3.64 1.58
N ASP A 115 -9.21 4.06 0.85
CA ASP A 115 -10.37 4.74 1.42
C ASP A 115 -11.61 4.45 0.57
N TYR A 116 -12.30 3.36 0.87
CA TYR A 116 -13.41 2.93 0.02
C TYR A 116 -14.58 3.91 0.10
N VAL A 117 -15.15 4.23 -1.07
CA VAL A 117 -16.32 5.11 -1.16
C VAL A 117 -17.43 4.52 -0.30
N PRO A 118 -18.04 5.29 0.63
CA PRO A 118 -19.12 4.77 1.44
C PRO A 118 -20.28 4.38 0.52
N HIS A 119 -20.74 3.15 0.67
CA HIS A 119 -22.07 2.78 0.19
C HIS A 119 -23.09 3.30 1.21
N ASP A 120 -24.22 3.83 0.74
CA ASP A 120 -25.35 4.05 1.63
C ASP A 120 -25.86 2.69 2.16
N LYS A 121 -26.78 2.74 3.13
CA LYS A 121 -27.45 1.56 3.69
C LYS A 121 -28.17 0.67 2.66
N ASN A 122 -28.34 1.14 1.42
CA ASN A 122 -28.98 0.43 0.32
C ASN A 122 -27.94 -0.06 -0.73
N GLY A 123 -26.64 0.02 -0.44
CA GLY A 123 -25.58 -0.39 -1.35
C GLY A 123 -25.33 0.59 -2.51
N ARG A 124 -25.89 1.80 -2.47
CA ARG A 124 -25.68 2.81 -3.51
C ARG A 124 -24.42 3.61 -3.20
N ASP A 125 -23.58 3.80 -4.21
CA ASP A 125 -22.38 4.63 -4.09
C ASP A 125 -22.77 6.06 -3.73
N THR A 126 -22.34 6.53 -2.56
CA THR A 126 -22.54 7.93 -2.19
C THR A 126 -21.43 8.77 -2.84
N LEU A 127 -21.80 9.35 -3.98
CA LEU A 127 -21.12 10.36 -4.79
C LEU A 127 -19.59 10.48 -4.64
N LEU A 128 -18.92 10.16 -5.75
CA LEU A 128 -17.52 10.33 -6.15
C LEU A 128 -16.94 11.77 -6.09
N THR A 129 -17.51 12.67 -5.29
CA THR A 129 -17.00 14.03 -5.05
C THR A 129 -16.01 14.12 -3.88
N VAL A 130 -15.71 12.99 -3.25
CA VAL A 130 -14.92 12.92 -2.02
C VAL A 130 -13.44 12.82 -2.34
N LYS A 131 -12.63 13.67 -1.69
CA LYS A 131 -11.18 13.43 -1.57
C LYS A 131 -10.99 12.27 -0.58
N PRO A 132 -10.01 11.36 -0.79
CA PRO A 132 -9.78 10.31 0.19
C PRO A 132 -9.38 10.90 1.54
N ARG A 133 -9.82 10.24 2.60
CA ARG A 133 -9.40 10.50 3.97
C ARG A 133 -7.96 10.03 4.12
N VAL A 134 -7.04 10.98 4.23
CA VAL A 134 -5.60 10.71 4.40
C VAL A 134 -5.12 11.04 5.82
N PRO A 135 -4.02 10.41 6.30
CA PRO A 135 -3.37 10.82 7.53
C PRO A 135 -2.99 12.30 7.53
N GLN A 136 -3.10 12.97 8.68
CA GLN A 136 -2.75 14.38 8.85
C GLN A 136 -1.32 14.68 8.37
N GLY A 137 -1.18 15.75 7.60
CA GLY A 137 0.11 16.17 7.04
C GLY A 137 0.57 15.36 5.83
N THR A 138 -0.21 14.39 5.34
CA THR A 138 0.11 13.62 4.13
C THR A 138 -0.71 14.08 2.91
N VAL A 139 -0.20 13.73 1.72
CA VAL A 139 -0.93 13.86 0.45
C VAL A 139 -0.85 12.53 -0.27
N ALA A 140 -2.00 11.93 -0.58
CA ALA A 140 -2.07 10.70 -1.37
C ALA A 140 -1.89 10.98 -2.85
N SER A 141 -0.98 10.25 -3.49
CA SER A 141 -0.77 10.26 -4.93
C SER A 141 -1.69 9.25 -5.63
N LEU A 142 -1.98 8.13 -4.97
CA LEU A 142 -2.94 7.12 -5.43
C LEU A 142 -4.03 6.90 -4.40
N TRP A 143 -5.22 6.59 -4.88
CA TRP A 143 -6.37 6.27 -4.06
C TRP A 143 -7.00 4.95 -4.51
N GLN A 144 -6.99 3.94 -3.65
CA GLN A 144 -7.80 2.74 -3.81
C GLN A 144 -9.20 3.03 -3.28
N PHE A 145 -10.17 3.14 -4.19
CA PHE A 145 -11.53 3.58 -3.87
C PHE A 145 -12.54 2.42 -3.82
N SER A 146 -12.13 1.22 -4.25
CA SER A 146 -12.97 0.02 -4.22
C SER A 146 -12.10 -1.24 -4.20
N ASP A 147 -12.53 -2.25 -3.44
CA ASP A 147 -12.05 -3.64 -3.44
C ASP A 147 -12.96 -4.58 -4.27
N ARG A 148 -13.99 -4.01 -4.91
CA ARG A 148 -15.14 -4.72 -5.49
C ARG A 148 -15.50 -4.22 -6.88
N ALA A 149 -14.63 -3.46 -7.52
CA ALA A 149 -14.87 -3.01 -8.88
C ALA A 149 -15.00 -4.21 -9.82
N GLN A 150 -15.78 -4.03 -10.88
CA GLN A 150 -16.08 -5.07 -11.85
C GLN A 150 -15.72 -4.60 -13.25
N PHE A 151 -15.20 -5.52 -14.06
CA PHE A 151 -15.12 -5.29 -15.49
C PHE A 151 -16.52 -5.42 -16.11
N SER A 152 -16.82 -4.60 -17.11
CA SER A 152 -18.04 -4.72 -17.91
C SER A 152 -18.16 -6.07 -18.63
N ASN A 153 -17.03 -6.70 -18.93
CA ASN A 153 -16.97 -8.04 -19.50
C ASN A 153 -16.88 -9.11 -18.38
N LYS A 154 -17.90 -9.96 -18.28
CA LYS A 154 -18.05 -11.03 -17.28
C LYS A 154 -17.01 -12.16 -17.39
N ALA A 155 -16.16 -12.19 -18.42
CA ALA A 155 -15.06 -13.16 -18.55
C ALA A 155 -13.85 -12.87 -17.64
N LYS A 156 -13.89 -11.77 -16.86
CA LYS A 156 -12.81 -11.31 -15.98
C LYS A 156 -13.17 -11.51 -14.50
N PRO A 157 -12.18 -11.47 -13.58
CA PRO A 157 -12.44 -11.61 -12.14
C PRO A 157 -13.58 -10.69 -11.67
N GLN A 158 -14.46 -11.24 -10.83
CA GLN A 158 -15.70 -10.59 -10.40
C GLN A 158 -15.48 -9.44 -9.41
N ARG A 159 -14.29 -9.32 -8.82
CA ARG A 159 -13.90 -8.26 -7.88
C ARG A 159 -12.43 -7.95 -8.10
N VAL A 160 -12.13 -6.68 -8.32
CA VAL A 160 -10.76 -6.16 -8.42
C VAL A 160 -10.64 -4.87 -7.65
N ASP A 161 -9.45 -4.62 -7.14
CA ASP A 161 -9.10 -3.33 -6.55
C ASP A 161 -9.04 -2.28 -7.65
N ALA A 162 -9.78 -1.18 -7.48
CA ALA A 162 -9.77 -0.05 -8.38
C ALA A 162 -9.11 1.16 -7.74
N ASN A 163 -8.26 1.80 -8.53
CA ASN A 163 -7.39 2.87 -8.09
C ASN A 163 -7.52 4.10 -9.00
N LEU A 164 -7.37 5.28 -8.41
CA LEU A 164 -7.37 6.54 -9.11
C LEU A 164 -6.10 7.32 -8.78
N PHE A 165 -5.48 7.87 -9.83
CA PHE A 165 -4.48 8.91 -9.71
C PHE A 165 -5.14 10.25 -10.00
N LYS A 166 -4.89 11.26 -9.16
CA LYS A 166 -5.40 12.60 -9.37
C LYS A 166 -4.39 13.44 -10.16
N GLY A 167 -4.62 13.56 -11.47
CA GLY A 167 -3.82 14.38 -12.36
C GLY A 167 -3.88 13.88 -13.80
N THR A 168 -3.04 14.44 -14.64
CA THR A 168 -2.83 14.00 -16.03
C THR A 168 -1.88 12.79 -16.08
N VAL A 169 -1.72 12.22 -17.28
CA VAL A 169 -0.70 11.17 -17.52
C VAL A 169 0.72 11.71 -17.30
N ASP A 170 0.98 12.97 -17.63
CA ASP A 170 2.28 13.59 -17.40
C ASP A 170 2.53 13.81 -15.90
N ASP A 171 1.50 14.24 -15.16
CA ASP A 171 1.58 14.32 -13.69
C ASP A 171 1.86 12.95 -13.08
N PHE A 172 1.25 11.88 -13.63
CA PHE A 172 1.49 10.50 -13.20
C PHE A 172 2.93 10.08 -13.43
N LYS A 173 3.46 10.32 -14.64
CA LYS A 173 4.85 10.03 -14.98
C LYS A 173 5.83 10.79 -14.07
N VAL A 174 5.58 12.07 -13.82
CA VAL A 174 6.39 12.88 -12.90
C VAL A 174 6.28 12.35 -11.46
N ALA A 175 5.07 12.04 -10.99
CA ALA A 175 4.85 11.56 -9.63
C ALA A 175 5.56 10.23 -9.36
N PHE A 176 5.64 9.35 -10.36
CA PHE A 176 6.22 8.00 -10.25
C PHE A 176 7.59 7.83 -10.93
N GLN A 177 8.25 8.93 -11.29
CA GLN A 177 9.60 8.92 -11.87
C GLN A 177 9.68 8.01 -13.11
N LEU A 178 8.68 8.13 -13.99
CA LEU A 178 8.60 7.41 -15.25
C LEU A 178 9.13 8.29 -16.40
N PRO A 179 9.62 7.69 -17.50
CA PRO A 179 9.97 8.43 -18.72
C PRO A 179 8.78 9.23 -19.27
N LYS A 180 9.08 10.38 -19.87
CA LYS A 180 8.11 11.17 -20.62
C LYS A 180 7.75 10.50 -21.93
#